data_AF-A0A9P5P6Y2-F1
#
_entry.id   AF-A0A9P5P6Y2-F1
#
_cell.length_a   1.000
_cell.length_b   1.000
_cell.length_c   1.000
_cell.angle_alpha   90.00
_cell.angle_beta   90.00
_cell.angle_gamma   90.00
#
_symmetry.space_group_name_H-M   'P 1'
#
loop_
_entity.id
_entity.type
_entity.pdbx_description
1 polymer ?
#
loop_
_entity_poly.entity_id
_entity_poly.type
_entity_poly.pdbx_seq_one_letter_code
_entity_poly.pdbx_strand_id
1 'polypeptide(L)'
;SIIEHKLADHTADSIKHYEAGIKHILDQYNKACGEMAGLIKQCKAPQNLVAPEPISTKMLFDLNVDDAIWQDIRLDEVGDVDNPPLWLCDNKVKKGIQGVLLRDWCDEELWQLKIERRNLSREWFCEEWQIVNDSLDLTSHCGKFI
;
A
#
# COMPACT_ATOMS: atom_id res chain seq x y z
N SER A 1 4.04 16.84 26.86
CA SER A 1 3.93 15.75 27.88
C SER A 1 5.01 14.69 27.61
N ILE A 2 5.50 13.95 28.62
CA ILE A 2 6.56 12.92 28.43
C ILE A 2 6.18 11.90 27.35
N ILE A 3 4.88 11.64 27.20
CA ILE A 3 4.31 10.73 26.19
C ILE A 3 4.51 11.26 24.76
N GLU A 4 4.33 12.57 24.54
CA GLU A 4 4.53 13.19 23.21
C GLU A 4 6.00 13.16 22.79
N HIS A 5 6.93 13.34 23.74
CA HIS A 5 8.36 13.22 23.47
C HIS A 5 8.73 11.80 23.05
N LYS A 6 8.26 10.78 23.78
CA LYS A 6 8.50 9.37 23.42
C LYS A 6 7.89 9.02 22.06
N LEU A 7 6.70 9.53 21.75
CA LEU A 7 6.07 9.33 20.44
C LEU A 7 6.90 9.98 19.31
N ALA A 8 7.40 11.19 19.54
CA ALA A 8 8.28 11.87 18.59
C ALA A 8 9.60 11.11 18.38
N ASP A 9 10.21 10.59 19.45
CA ASP A 9 11.44 9.79 19.38
C ASP A 9 11.23 8.51 18.55
N HIS A 10 10.16 7.76 18.83
CA HIS A 10 9.82 6.54 18.08
C HIS A 10 9.53 6.83 16.60
N THR A 11 8.88 7.95 16.31
CA THR A 11 8.61 8.39 14.94
C THR A 11 9.92 8.74 14.23
N ALA A 12 10.81 9.51 14.88
CA ALA A 12 12.10 9.90 14.34
C ALA A 12 13.01 8.69 14.06
N ASP A 13 13.03 7.70 14.96
CA ASP A 13 13.82 6.49 14.76
C ASP A 13 13.26 5.62 13.63
N SER A 14 11.93 5.51 13.53
CA SER A 14 11.28 4.84 12.39
C SER A 14 11.68 5.52 11.06
N ILE A 15 11.61 6.84 10.99
CA ILE A 15 12.01 7.61 9.79
C ILE A 15 13.48 7.32 9.42
N LYS A 16 14.41 7.36 10.37
CA LYS A 16 15.82 7.04 10.10
C LYS A 16 16.03 5.64 9.55
N HIS A 17 15.30 4.65 10.06
CA HIS A 17 15.36 3.29 9.55
C HIS A 17 14.86 3.19 8.10
N TYR A 18 13.76 3.87 7.78
CA TYR A 18 13.25 3.94 6.41
C TYR A 18 14.23 4.67 5.48
N GLU A 19 14.81 5.80 5.90
CA GLU A 19 15.81 6.53 5.12
C GLU A 19 17.02 5.65 4.77
N ALA A 20 17.53 4.90 5.75
CA ALA A 20 18.65 3.98 5.53
C ALA A 20 18.28 2.85 4.56
N GLY A 21 17.08 2.26 4.70
CA GLY A 21 16.59 1.22 3.80
C GLY A 21 16.41 1.73 2.36
N ILE A 22 15.82 2.92 2.20
CA ILE A 22 15.60 3.55 0.89
C ILE A 22 16.95 3.87 0.22
N LYS A 23 17.92 4.43 0.96
CA LYS A 23 19.27 4.69 0.44
C LYS A 23 19.95 3.41 -0.03
N HIS A 24 19.81 2.31 0.72
CA HIS A 24 20.38 1.02 0.35
C HIS A 24 19.81 0.48 -0.97
N ILE A 25 18.50 0.55 -1.14
CA ILE A 25 17.82 0.14 -2.38
C ILE A 25 18.27 1.02 -3.55
N LEU A 26 18.37 2.33 -3.32
CA LEU A 26 18.82 3.28 -4.33
C LEU A 26 20.25 3.00 -4.79
N ASP A 27 21.16 2.69 -3.86
CA ASP A 27 22.54 2.31 -4.20
C ASP A 27 22.59 1.04 -5.05
N GLN A 28 21.75 0.04 -4.72
CA GLN A 28 21.63 -1.19 -5.51
C GLN A 28 21.11 -0.91 -6.93
N TYR A 29 20.10 -0.05 -7.05
CA TYR A 29 19.55 0.38 -8.34
C TYR A 29 20.60 1.10 -9.19
N ASN A 30 21.28 2.11 -8.62
CA ASN A 30 22.30 2.88 -9.33
C ASN A 30 23.48 2.02 -9.78
N LYS A 31 23.85 1.02 -8.95
CA LYS A 31 24.86 0.03 -9.32
C LYS A 31 24.41 -0.80 -10.54
N ALA A 32 23.17 -1.29 -10.54
CA ALA A 32 22.61 -2.03 -11.66
C ALA A 32 22.55 -1.20 -12.96
N CYS A 33 22.20 0.09 -12.87
CA CYS A 33 22.24 1.01 -14.01
C CYS A 33 23.66 1.13 -14.60
N GLY A 34 24.68 1.22 -13.74
CA GLY A 34 26.08 1.25 -14.15
C GLY A 34 26.53 -0.05 -14.83
N GLU A 35 26.13 -1.21 -14.28
CA GLU A 35 26.41 -2.52 -14.87
C GLU A 35 25.77 -2.66 -16.27
N MET A 36 24.50 -2.26 -16.41
CA MET A 36 23.78 -2.27 -17.68
C MET A 36 24.41 -1.35 -18.71
N ALA A 37 24.77 -0.12 -18.32
CA ALA A 37 25.51 0.81 -19.19
C ALA A 37 26.86 0.24 -19.64
N GLY A 38 27.54 -0.50 -18.75
CA GLY A 38 28.77 -1.23 -19.07
C GLY A 38 28.55 -2.33 -20.11
N LEU A 39 27.48 -3.13 -19.99
CA LEU A 39 27.12 -4.18 -20.94
C LEU A 39 26.73 -3.62 -22.32
N ILE A 40 26.01 -2.50 -22.35
CA ILE A 40 25.66 -1.79 -23.59
C ILE A 40 26.93 -1.29 -24.29
N LYS A 41 27.86 -0.65 -23.56
CA LYS A 41 29.15 -0.19 -24.12
C LYS A 41 30.01 -1.33 -24.67
N GLN A 42 29.91 -2.52 -24.08
CA GLN A 42 30.60 -3.73 -24.53
C GLN A 42 29.89 -4.44 -25.70
N CYS A 43 28.78 -3.90 -26.20
CA CYS A 43 27.92 -4.52 -27.22
C CYS A 43 27.43 -5.93 -26.82
N LYS A 44 27.30 -6.20 -25.52
CA LYS A 44 26.78 -7.47 -24.97
C LYS A 44 25.28 -7.40 -24.64
N ALA A 45 24.67 -6.23 -24.81
CA ALA A 45 23.24 -6.02 -24.64
C ALA A 45 22.49 -6.21 -25.97
N PRO A 46 21.20 -6.57 -25.93
CA PRO A 46 20.31 -6.51 -27.09
C PRO A 46 20.38 -5.17 -27.83
N GLN A 47 20.14 -5.22 -29.15
CA GLN A 47 20.12 -4.02 -29.98
C GLN A 47 19.02 -3.06 -29.52
N ASN A 48 19.33 -1.76 -29.49
CA ASN A 48 18.45 -0.67 -29.03
C ASN A 48 18.15 -0.65 -27.51
N LEU A 49 18.88 -1.40 -26.68
CA LEU A 49 18.73 -1.28 -25.24
C LEU A 49 19.36 0.03 -24.72
N VAL A 50 18.55 0.83 -24.02
CA VAL A 50 19.00 2.05 -23.32
C VAL A 50 19.09 1.74 -21.83
N ALA A 51 20.19 2.16 -21.18
CA ALA A 51 20.31 2.03 -19.73
C ALA A 51 19.38 3.05 -19.04
N PRO A 52 18.69 2.66 -17.96
CA PRO A 52 17.94 3.60 -17.12
C PRO A 52 18.83 4.70 -16.55
N GLU A 53 18.25 5.87 -16.30
CA GLU A 53 18.95 6.97 -15.65
C GLU A 53 19.15 6.67 -14.15
N PRO A 54 20.36 6.89 -13.61
CA PRO A 54 20.61 6.77 -12.18
C PRO A 54 19.91 7.89 -11.41
N ILE A 55 19.35 7.55 -10.26
CA ILE A 55 18.60 8.48 -9.41
C ILE A 55 19.57 9.19 -8.45
N SER A 56 19.40 10.51 -8.27
CA SER A 56 20.22 11.31 -7.37
C SER A 56 20.00 10.93 -5.91
N THR A 57 21.06 10.47 -5.23
CA THR A 57 21.03 10.18 -3.78
C THR A 57 20.92 11.42 -2.91
N LYS A 58 21.32 12.60 -3.43
CA LYS A 58 21.32 13.87 -2.69
C LYS A 58 19.94 14.51 -2.61
N MET A 59 19.16 14.39 -3.68
CA MET A 59 17.83 15.02 -3.79
C MET A 59 16.67 14.05 -3.55
N LEU A 60 16.98 12.80 -3.17
CA LEU A 60 15.99 11.74 -3.00
C LEU A 60 14.82 12.09 -2.06
N PHE A 61 15.09 12.89 -1.03
CA PHE A 61 14.10 13.29 -0.03
C PHE A 61 13.59 14.73 -0.23
N ASP A 62 14.08 15.43 -1.26
CA ASP A 62 13.64 16.79 -1.58
C ASP A 62 12.24 16.79 -2.24
N LEU A 63 11.70 15.59 -2.54
CA LEU A 63 10.33 15.32 -2.98
C LEU A 63 9.85 16.24 -4.11
N ASN A 64 10.73 16.52 -5.07
CA ASN A 64 10.40 17.38 -6.20
C ASN A 64 9.66 16.57 -7.28
N VAL A 65 8.61 17.15 -7.85
CA VAL A 65 7.73 16.48 -8.84
C VAL A 65 8.46 16.26 -10.17
N ASP A 66 9.48 17.07 -10.46
CA ASP A 66 10.30 16.94 -11.68
C ASP A 66 11.47 15.95 -11.54
N ASP A 67 11.60 15.25 -10.40
CA ASP A 67 12.70 14.31 -10.19
C ASP A 67 12.56 13.06 -11.06
N ALA A 68 13.69 12.51 -11.50
CA ALA A 68 13.77 11.31 -12.34
C ALA A 68 13.07 10.07 -11.74
N ILE A 69 12.81 10.06 -10.42
CA ILE A 69 12.04 9.00 -9.75
C ILE A 69 10.58 8.95 -10.20
N TRP A 70 10.06 10.04 -10.74
CA TRP A 70 8.68 10.16 -11.25
C TRP A 70 8.58 9.98 -12.76
N GLN A 71 9.69 9.70 -13.45
CA GLN A 71 9.64 9.39 -14.87
C GLN A 71 9.03 8.01 -15.06
N ASP A 72 7.80 7.96 -15.59
CA ASP A 72 7.30 6.74 -16.23
C ASP A 72 8.21 6.45 -17.41
N ILE A 73 9.01 5.39 -17.33
CA ILE A 73 9.63 4.77 -18.51
C ILE A 73 8.49 4.18 -19.33
N ARG A 74 7.76 5.05 -20.04
CA ARG A 74 6.93 4.63 -21.14
C ARG A 74 7.91 4.03 -22.14
N LEU A 75 7.77 2.72 -22.39
CA LEU A 75 8.31 2.12 -23.62
C LEU A 75 7.97 3.09 -24.75
N ASP A 76 9.01 3.63 -25.36
CA ASP A 76 9.07 4.78 -26.25
C ASP A 76 7.73 5.23 -26.85
N GLU A 77 7.53 6.55 -26.87
CA GLU A 77 6.42 7.29 -27.49
C GLU A 77 6.33 7.15 -29.02
N VAL A 78 6.70 6.00 -29.57
CA VAL A 78 6.51 5.61 -30.97
C VAL A 78 5.10 5.04 -31.19
N GLY A 79 4.30 4.89 -30.14
CA GLY A 79 2.91 4.42 -30.19
C GLY A 79 1.89 5.47 -29.75
N ASP A 80 1.32 6.18 -30.73
CA ASP A 80 -0.04 6.75 -30.71
C ASP A 80 -0.35 7.80 -29.61
N VAL A 81 0.47 8.86 -29.50
CA VAL A 81 0.12 10.07 -28.72
C VAL A 81 -1.17 10.71 -29.25
N ASP A 82 -1.48 10.54 -30.54
CA ASP A 82 -2.64 11.10 -31.22
C ASP A 82 -3.95 10.33 -30.95
N ASN A 83 -3.89 9.07 -30.52
CA ASN A 83 -5.06 8.27 -30.19
C ASN A 83 -4.86 7.47 -28.87
N PRO A 84 -4.96 8.17 -27.74
CA PRO A 84 -4.85 7.57 -26.41
C PRO A 84 -5.93 6.51 -26.15
N PRO A 85 -5.65 5.51 -25.29
CA PRO A 85 -6.59 4.43 -25.01
C PRO A 85 -7.90 4.95 -24.42
N LEU A 86 -9.01 4.30 -24.75
CA LEU A 86 -10.35 4.78 -24.41
C LEU A 86 -10.59 4.94 -22.90
N TRP A 87 -9.98 4.09 -22.06
CA TRP A 87 -10.06 4.24 -20.60
C TRP A 87 -9.44 5.55 -20.10
N LEU A 88 -8.56 6.17 -20.89
CA LEU A 88 -7.91 7.45 -20.60
C LEU A 88 -8.67 8.66 -21.16
N CYS A 89 -9.37 8.53 -22.29
CA CYS A 89 -9.98 9.68 -22.98
C CYS A 89 -11.50 9.65 -23.11
N ASP A 90 -12.16 8.49 -23.01
CA ASP A 90 -13.62 8.40 -23.05
C ASP A 90 -14.22 8.37 -21.64
N ASN A 91 -14.96 9.44 -21.30
CA ASN A 91 -15.67 9.56 -20.03
C ASN A 91 -16.72 8.46 -19.81
N LYS A 92 -17.32 7.92 -20.86
CA LYS A 92 -18.28 6.80 -20.74
C LYS A 92 -17.56 5.53 -20.33
N VAL A 93 -16.41 5.24 -20.94
CA VAL A 93 -15.58 4.08 -20.60
C VAL A 93 -15.08 4.20 -19.17
N LYS A 94 -14.59 5.38 -18.75
CA LYS A 94 -14.19 5.63 -17.35
C LYS A 94 -15.31 5.38 -16.36
N LYS A 95 -16.50 5.95 -16.61
CA LYS A 95 -17.67 5.75 -15.76
C LYS A 95 -18.12 4.28 -15.75
N GLY A 96 -18.01 3.58 -16.87
CA GLY A 96 -18.29 2.15 -16.96
C GLY A 96 -17.36 1.31 -16.09
N ILE A 97 -16.05 1.55 -16.18
CA ILE A 97 -15.04 0.89 -15.34
C ILE A 97 -15.31 1.16 -13.86
N GLN A 98 -15.51 2.42 -13.49
CA GLN A 98 -15.85 2.80 -12.11
C GLN A 98 -17.12 2.10 -11.63
N GLY A 99 -18.16 2.03 -12.46
CA GLY A 99 -19.41 1.35 -12.11
C GLY A 99 -19.25 -0.15 -11.88
N VAL A 100 -18.42 -0.82 -12.70
CA VAL A 100 -18.09 -2.24 -12.52
C VAL A 100 -17.34 -2.47 -11.22
N LEU A 101 -16.28 -1.68 -10.97
CA LEU A 101 -15.49 -1.79 -9.74
C LEU A 101 -16.34 -1.50 -8.49
N LEU A 102 -17.19 -0.49 -8.55
CA LEU A 102 -18.07 -0.15 -7.44
C LEU A 102 -19.06 -1.26 -7.13
N ARG A 103 -19.64 -1.91 -8.15
CA ARG A 103 -20.50 -3.08 -7.97
C ARG A 103 -19.74 -4.20 -7.25
N ASP A 104 -18.55 -4.54 -7.74
CA ASP A 104 -17.77 -5.64 -7.18
C ASP A 104 -17.37 -5.36 -5.72
N TRP A 105 -17.03 -4.10 -5.39
CA TRP A 105 -16.82 -3.68 -4.01
C TRP A 105 -18.08 -3.76 -3.15
N CYS A 106 -19.24 -3.36 -3.68
CA CYS A 106 -20.50 -3.52 -2.95
C CYS A 106 -20.80 -4.99 -2.64
N ASP A 107 -20.51 -5.90 -3.58
CA ASP A 107 -20.72 -7.34 -3.37
C ASP A 107 -19.78 -7.90 -2.30
N GLU A 108 -18.50 -7.49 -2.31
CA GLU A 108 -17.52 -7.85 -1.30
C GLU A 108 -17.90 -7.30 0.09
N GLU A 109 -18.26 -6.02 0.17
CA GLU A 109 -18.70 -5.38 1.41
C GLU A 109 -19.94 -6.08 1.99
N LEU A 110 -20.93 -6.40 1.15
CA LEU A 110 -22.11 -7.17 1.58
C LEU A 110 -21.74 -8.56 2.10
N TRP A 111 -20.73 -9.19 1.53
CA TRP A 111 -20.23 -10.48 2.01
C TRP A 111 -19.55 -10.33 3.38
N GLN A 112 -18.69 -9.34 3.56
CA GLN A 112 -18.04 -9.03 4.85
C GLN A 112 -19.07 -8.72 5.93
N LEU A 113 -20.03 -7.83 5.67
CA LEU A 113 -21.09 -7.47 6.62
C LEU A 113 -21.93 -8.69 7.06
N LYS A 114 -22.13 -9.68 6.17
CA LYS A 114 -22.83 -10.93 6.55
C LYS A 114 -22.00 -11.77 7.51
N ILE A 115 -20.69 -11.85 7.29
CA ILE A 115 -19.76 -12.55 8.18
C ILE A 115 -19.71 -11.83 9.53
N GLU A 116 -19.47 -10.53 9.54
CA GLU A 116 -19.41 -9.74 10.77
C GLU A 116 -20.71 -9.84 11.57
N ARG A 117 -21.87 -9.71 10.91
CA ARG A 117 -23.17 -9.89 11.58
C ARG A 117 -23.28 -11.26 12.23
N ARG A 118 -22.88 -12.32 11.53
CA ARG A 118 -22.91 -13.68 12.08
C ARG A 118 -22.01 -13.79 13.31
N ASN A 119 -20.77 -13.29 13.22
CA ASN A 119 -19.79 -13.38 14.29
C ASN A 119 -20.26 -12.59 15.53
N LEU A 120 -20.72 -11.34 15.34
CA LEU A 120 -21.20 -10.49 16.43
C LEU A 120 -22.46 -11.05 17.11
N SER A 121 -23.48 -11.43 16.33
CA SER A 121 -24.79 -11.78 16.89
C SER A 121 -24.87 -13.20 17.46
N ARG A 122 -24.08 -14.14 16.93
CA ARG A 122 -24.24 -15.56 17.26
C ARG A 122 -23.09 -16.15 18.05
N GLU A 123 -21.87 -15.71 17.81
CA GLU A 123 -20.70 -16.27 18.47
C GLU A 123 -20.35 -15.39 19.66
N TRP A 124 -20.03 -14.12 19.42
CA TRP A 124 -19.63 -13.21 20.49
C TRP A 124 -20.77 -12.90 21.49
N PHE A 125 -21.94 -12.47 21.01
CA PHE A 125 -23.04 -12.09 21.91
C PHE A 125 -23.56 -13.27 22.76
N CYS A 126 -23.62 -14.48 22.19
CA CYS A 126 -24.06 -15.66 22.94
C CYS A 126 -23.06 -16.06 24.03
N GLU A 127 -21.76 -16.01 23.72
CA GLU A 127 -20.70 -16.26 24.71
C GLU A 127 -20.74 -15.27 25.86
N GLU A 128 -20.79 -13.97 25.56
CA GLU A 128 -20.86 -12.92 26.58
C GLU A 128 -22.15 -12.98 27.40
N TRP A 129 -23.29 -13.22 26.75
CA TRP A 129 -24.58 -13.34 27.44
C TRP A 129 -24.59 -14.54 28.40
N GLN A 130 -23.97 -15.65 28.00
CA GLN A 130 -23.84 -16.83 28.85
C GLN A 130 -22.97 -16.53 30.07
N ILE A 131 -21.83 -15.86 29.91
CA ILE A 131 -20.95 -15.46 31.02
C ILE A 131 -21.69 -14.55 32.00
N VAL A 132 -22.45 -13.57 31.50
CA VAL A 132 -23.25 -12.67 32.34
C VAL A 132 -24.29 -13.46 33.13
N ASN A 133 -25.01 -14.38 32.49
CA ASN A 133 -26.02 -15.20 33.15
C ASN A 133 -25.40 -16.12 34.23
N ASP A 134 -24.28 -16.78 33.91
CA ASP A 134 -23.56 -17.63 34.86
C ASP A 134 -23.08 -16.83 36.09
N SER A 135 -22.61 -15.58 35.89
CA SER A 135 -22.23 -14.70 36.99
C SER A 135 -23.42 -14.27 37.87
N LEU A 136 -24.59 -14.07 37.25
CA LEU A 136 -25.83 -13.71 37.95
C LEU A 136 -26.35 -14.88 38.80
N ASP A 137 -26.26 -16.10 38.27
CA ASP A 137 -26.65 -17.31 38.98
C ASP A 137 -25.70 -17.60 40.17
N LEU A 138 -24.39 -17.39 39.99
CA LEU A 138 -23.40 -17.52 41.07
C LEU A 138 -23.63 -16.50 42.19
N THR A 139 -23.92 -15.25 41.85
CA THR A 139 -24.20 -14.19 42.84
C THR A 139 -25.54 -14.42 43.55
N SER A 140 -26.55 -14.92 42.85
CA SER A 140 -27.85 -15.29 43.43
C SER A 140 -27.79 -16.50 44.35
N HIS A 141 -26.86 -17.44 44.10
CA HIS A 141 -26.60 -18.56 45.01
C HIS A 141 -25.77 -18.12 46.24
N CYS A 142 -24.78 -17.25 46.06
CA CYS A 142 -23.96 -16.72 47.17
C CYS A 142 -24.77 -15.80 48.11
N GLY A 143 -25.71 -15.01 47.58
CA GLY A 143 -26.60 -14.15 48.36
C GLY A 143 -27.69 -14.88 49.17
N LYS A 144 -27.82 -16.21 49.04
CA LYS A 144 -28.71 -17.04 49.87
C LYS A 144 -28.01 -17.69 51.08
N PHE A 145 -26.69 -17.51 51.20
CA PHE A 145 -25.88 -18.03 52.32
C PHE A 145 -25.35 -16.93 53.27
N ILE A 146 -25.88 -15.70 53.16
CA ILE A 146 -25.75 -14.62 54.16
C ILE A 146 -27.14 -14.34 54.72
#